data_AF-A0A353BSB9-F1
#
_entry.id   AF-A0A353BSB9-F1
#
_cell.length_a   1.000
_cell.length_b   1.000
_cell.length_c   1.000
_cell.angle_alpha   90.00
_cell.angle_beta   90.00
_cell.angle_gamma   90.00
#
_symmetry.space_group_name_H-M   'P 1'
#
loop_
_entity.id
_entity.type
_entity.pdbx_description
1 polymer ?
#
loop_
_entity_poly.entity_id
_entity_poly.type
_entity_poly.pdbx_seq_one_letter_code
_entity_poly.pdbx_strand_id
1 'polypeptide(L)'
;CKEQQCMADGGCKNLIVDHREYLQLLQKLREIPKIKKVFIRSGIRYDYLMLDKNDEFFEELCEHHISGQLKVAPEHVVDRVLQRMGKPSRKVYDQFVKKFKAINEKLGKDQYLVPYLISSHPGSDL
;
A
#
# COMPACT_ATOMS: atom_id res chain seq x y z
N CYS A 1 19.27 8.08 -11.75
CA CYS A 1 18.30 7.73 -12.81
C CYS A 1 17.96 9.01 -13.58
N LYS A 2 17.94 9.01 -14.91
CA LYS A 2 17.61 10.23 -15.70
C LYS A 2 16.10 10.51 -15.71
N GLU A 3 15.30 9.45 -15.66
CA GLU A 3 13.85 9.55 -15.49
C GLU A 3 13.52 9.49 -13.99
N GLN A 4 12.74 10.45 -13.50
CA GLN A 4 12.36 10.57 -12.08
C GLN A 4 11.08 9.81 -11.73
N GLN A 5 10.68 8.84 -12.56
CA GLN A 5 9.43 8.09 -12.41
C GLN A 5 9.68 6.66 -11.89
N CYS A 6 10.15 6.55 -10.65
CA CYS A 6 10.48 5.25 -10.07
C CYS A 6 9.27 4.32 -9.85
N MET A 7 8.08 4.90 -9.70
CA MET A 7 6.83 4.21 -9.31
C MET A 7 5.77 4.21 -10.44
N ALA A 8 6.14 4.62 -11.65
CA ALA A 8 5.26 4.49 -12.81
C ALA A 8 5.10 3.01 -13.21
N ASP A 9 4.11 2.71 -14.06
CA ASP A 9 3.65 1.36 -14.40
C ASP A 9 4.78 0.31 -14.50
N GLY A 10 4.74 -0.68 -13.61
CA GLY A 10 5.70 -1.78 -13.54
C GLY A 10 6.92 -1.57 -12.63
N GLY A 11 7.10 -0.36 -12.08
CA GLY A 11 8.22 -0.03 -11.21
C GLY A 11 9.55 0.12 -11.97
N CYS A 12 10.44 0.99 -11.47
CA CYS A 12 11.75 1.17 -12.09
C CYS A 12 12.63 -0.06 -11.88
N LYS A 13 13.37 -0.47 -12.91
CA LYS A 13 14.35 -1.58 -12.84
C LYS A 13 15.46 -1.40 -11.81
N ASN A 14 15.74 -0.16 -11.41
CA ASN A 14 16.74 0.15 -10.39
C ASN A 14 16.13 0.27 -8.99
N LEU A 15 14.80 0.17 -8.87
CA LEU A 15 14.12 0.18 -7.59
C LEU A 15 14.36 -1.16 -6.91
N ILE A 16 15.01 -1.12 -5.76
CA ILE A 16 15.12 -2.28 -4.89
C ILE A 16 13.83 -2.35 -4.10
N VAL A 17 13.02 -3.37 -4.35
CA VAL A 17 11.77 -3.60 -3.65
C VAL A 17 12.03 -4.60 -2.54
N ASP A 18 12.08 -4.09 -1.32
CA ASP A 18 12.33 -4.87 -0.11
C ASP A 18 11.71 -4.16 1.10
N HIS A 19 10.88 -4.87 1.86
CA HIS A 19 10.25 -4.37 3.09
C HIS A 19 10.82 -5.00 4.36
N ARG A 20 11.85 -5.86 4.28
CA ARG A 20 12.37 -6.63 5.42
C ARG A 20 12.89 -5.76 6.56
N GLU A 21 13.60 -4.67 6.28
CA GLU A 21 14.09 -3.77 7.33
C GLU A 21 12.93 -3.11 8.09
N TYR A 22 11.89 -2.68 7.37
CA TYR A 22 10.72 -2.08 7.98
C TYR A 22 9.92 -3.11 8.79
N LEU A 23 9.76 -4.32 8.26
CA LEU A 23 9.18 -5.45 8.98
C LEU A 23 9.91 -5.74 10.30
N GLN A 24 11.23 -5.88 10.25
CA GLN A 24 12.06 -6.13 11.45
C GLN A 24 11.92 -5.02 12.48
N LEU A 25 11.85 -3.76 12.04
CA LEU A 25 11.60 -2.64 12.94
C LEU A 25 10.24 -2.77 13.63
N LEU A 26 9.18 -3.07 12.89
CA LEU A 26 7.85 -3.24 13.44
C LEU A 26 7.77 -4.40 14.44
N GLN A 27 8.40 -5.53 14.14
CA GLN A 27 8.53 -6.67 15.05
C GLN A 27 9.23 -6.26 16.35
N LYS A 28 10.41 -5.60 16.26
CA LYS A 28 11.14 -5.10 17.42
C LYS A 28 10.29 -4.14 18.27
N LEU A 29 9.52 -3.25 17.62
CA LEU A 29 8.63 -2.32 18.33
C LEU A 29 7.52 -3.06 19.11
N ARG A 30 7.01 -4.19 18.60
CA ARG A 30 6.00 -5.01 19.30
C ARG A 30 6.58 -5.72 20.53
N GLU A 31 7.87 -6.07 20.51
CA GLU A 31 8.54 -6.78 21.61
C GLU A 31 8.91 -5.87 22.80
N ILE A 32 8.82 -4.54 22.64
CA ILE A 32 9.15 -3.60 23.71
C ILE A 32 8.21 -3.81 24.91
N PRO A 33 8.73 -4.01 26.13
CA PRO A 33 7.91 -4.20 27.31
C PRO A 33 6.88 -3.07 27.48
N LYS A 34 5.63 -3.45 27.81
CA LYS A 34 4.46 -2.57 27.98
C LYS A 34 3.84 -2.01 26.69
N ILE A 35 4.44 -2.22 25.51
CA ILE A 35 3.77 -1.93 24.24
C ILE A 35 2.76 -3.04 23.94
N LYS A 36 1.47 -2.67 23.83
CA LYS A 36 0.39 -3.64 23.56
C LYS A 36 0.16 -3.89 22.08
N LYS A 37 0.21 -2.81 21.27
CA LYS A 37 -0.09 -2.84 19.83
C LYS A 37 0.71 -1.74 19.13
N VAL A 38 1.16 -2.02 17.92
CA VAL A 38 1.85 -1.07 17.04
C VAL A 38 1.03 -0.98 15.76
N PHE A 39 0.44 0.17 15.48
CA PHE A 39 -0.45 0.35 14.34
C PHE A 39 0.09 1.37 13.35
N ILE A 40 -0.10 1.08 12.07
CA ILE A 40 0.22 1.99 10.97
C ILE A 40 -1.05 2.72 10.58
N ARG A 41 -1.07 4.03 10.82
CA ARG A 41 -2.24 4.90 10.56
C ARG A 41 -2.32 5.39 9.12
N SER A 42 -1.16 5.57 8.49
CA SER A 42 -1.00 6.11 7.15
C SER A 42 0.42 5.83 6.67
N GLY A 43 0.69 6.04 5.37
CA GLY A 43 2.04 6.03 4.82
C GLY A 43 2.44 4.73 4.11
N ILE A 44 1.53 3.77 3.96
CA ILE A 44 1.76 2.60 3.10
C ILE A 44 1.44 2.97 1.66
N ARG A 45 2.48 2.96 0.82
CA ARG A 45 2.35 3.00 -0.64
C ARG A 45 1.89 1.60 -1.10
N TYR A 46 0.60 1.47 -1.38
CA TYR A 46 0.01 0.20 -1.81
C TYR A 46 0.68 -0.34 -3.07
N ASP A 47 1.12 0.54 -3.96
CA ASP A 47 1.78 0.20 -5.21
C ASP A 47 3.21 -0.30 -5.00
N TYR A 48 3.99 0.32 -4.10
CA TYR A 48 5.30 -0.21 -3.71
C TYR A 48 5.18 -1.57 -3.03
N LEU A 49 4.20 -1.71 -2.15
CA LEU A 49 3.87 -2.98 -1.52
C LEU A 49 3.50 -4.07 -2.53
N MET A 50 2.77 -3.72 -3.59
CA MET A 50 2.37 -4.67 -4.64
C MET A 50 3.51 -5.05 -5.61
N LEU A 51 4.62 -4.31 -5.62
CA LEU A 51 5.82 -4.68 -6.36
C LEU A 51 6.67 -5.72 -5.61
N ASP A 52 6.47 -5.87 -4.30
CA ASP A 52 7.22 -6.83 -3.51
C ASP A 52 6.76 -8.26 -3.83
N LYS A 53 7.73 -9.14 -4.07
CA LYS A 53 7.49 -10.56 -4.32
C LYS A 53 7.35 -11.35 -3.02
N ASN A 54 7.82 -10.78 -1.91
CA ASN A 54 7.65 -11.35 -0.58
C ASN A 54 6.38 -10.79 0.07
N ASP A 55 5.45 -11.68 0.37
CA ASP A 55 4.16 -11.33 0.98
C ASP A 55 4.25 -11.18 2.50
N GLU A 56 5.36 -11.56 3.12
CA GLU A 56 5.57 -11.57 4.58
C GLU A 56 5.22 -10.23 5.24
N PHE A 57 5.68 -9.11 4.67
CA PHE A 57 5.34 -7.79 5.22
C PHE A 57 3.84 -7.47 5.08
N PHE A 58 3.18 -7.89 3.99
CA PHE A 58 1.76 -7.65 3.82
C PHE A 58 0.92 -8.52 4.77
N GLU A 59 1.32 -9.79 4.95
CA GLU A 59 0.69 -10.67 5.94
C GLU A 59 0.84 -10.10 7.36
N GLU A 60 2.06 -9.71 7.77
CA GLU A 60 2.33 -9.06 9.07
C GLU A 60 1.51 -7.76 9.23
N LEU A 61 1.46 -6.93 8.20
CA LEU A 61 0.71 -5.67 8.21
C LEU A 61 -0.77 -5.92 8.57
N CYS A 62 -1.41 -6.89 7.92
CA CYS A 62 -2.78 -7.29 8.21
C CYS A 62 -2.92 -7.96 9.58
N GLU A 63 -1.97 -8.82 9.96
CA GLU A 63 -2.02 -9.59 11.19
C GLU A 63 -1.80 -8.74 12.45
N HIS A 64 -1.02 -7.67 12.37
CA HIS A 64 -0.60 -6.98 13.58
C HIS A 64 -0.72 -5.46 13.52
N HIS A 65 -0.62 -4.85 12.34
CA HIS A 65 -0.41 -3.41 12.23
C HIS A 65 -1.62 -2.61 11.75
N ILE A 66 -2.75 -3.26 11.52
CA ILE A 66 -4.03 -2.62 11.20
C ILE A 66 -5.01 -2.79 12.36
N SER A 67 -5.51 -1.66 12.87
CA SER A 67 -6.46 -1.60 13.98
C SER A 67 -7.92 -1.83 13.58
N GLY A 68 -8.20 -1.93 12.29
CA GLY A 68 -9.53 -2.14 11.70
C GLY A 68 -9.67 -1.43 10.36
N GLN A 69 -9.08 -0.25 10.21
CA GLN A 69 -9.10 0.49 8.95
C GLN A 69 -7.67 0.77 8.47
N LEU A 70 -7.44 0.51 7.18
CA LEU A 70 -6.20 0.89 6.49
C LEU A 70 -6.50 2.00 5.49
N LYS A 71 -5.88 3.14 5.73
CA LYS A 71 -5.97 4.33 4.87
C LYS A 71 -5.00 4.18 3.72
N VAL A 72 -5.53 4.21 2.50
CA VAL A 72 -4.76 4.12 1.26
C VAL A 72 -5.21 5.23 0.33
N ALA A 73 -4.28 5.86 -0.36
CA ALA A 73 -4.59 6.88 -1.35
C ALA A 73 -4.31 6.28 -2.73
N PRO A 74 -5.35 5.82 -3.45
CA PRO A 74 -5.28 5.56 -4.89
C PRO A 74 -5.44 6.84 -5.73
N GLU A 75 -5.85 7.95 -5.09
CA GLU A 75 -5.96 9.30 -5.62
C GLU A 75 -7.03 9.52 -6.69
N HIS A 76 -7.12 8.67 -7.71
CA HIS A 76 -8.12 8.80 -8.75
C HIS A 76 -8.54 7.42 -9.27
N VAL A 77 -9.62 7.37 -10.05
CA VAL A 77 -10.14 6.12 -10.65
C VAL A 77 -9.92 6.04 -12.16
N VAL A 78 -9.27 7.05 -12.74
CA VAL A 78 -9.16 7.23 -14.19
C VAL A 78 -7.68 7.31 -14.55
N ASP A 79 -7.22 6.38 -15.39
CA ASP A 79 -5.80 6.20 -15.70
C ASP A 79 -5.15 7.43 -16.33
N ARG A 80 -5.85 8.17 -17.22
CA ARG A 80 -5.31 9.42 -17.80
C ARG A 80 -5.02 10.49 -16.75
N VAL A 81 -5.79 10.51 -15.65
CA VAL A 81 -5.57 11.45 -14.53
C VAL A 81 -4.45 10.94 -13.64
N LEU A 82 -4.48 9.64 -13.30
CA LEU A 82 -3.43 8.98 -12.51
C LEU A 82 -2.05 9.16 -13.14
N GLN A 83 -1.93 9.03 -14.47
CA GLN A 83 -0.69 9.25 -15.20
C GLN A 83 -0.15 10.68 -14.99
N ARG A 84 -1.02 11.70 -15.02
CA ARG A 84 -0.64 13.10 -14.75
C ARG A 84 -0.29 13.33 -13.28
N MET A 85 -0.86 12.53 -12.38
CA MET A 85 -0.53 12.54 -10.94
C MET A 85 0.76 11.76 -10.62
N GLY A 86 1.39 11.10 -11.60
CA GLY A 86 2.52 10.21 -11.37
C GLY A 86 2.16 8.98 -10.54
N LYS A 87 0.91 8.52 -10.66
CA LYS A 87 0.34 7.37 -9.95
C LYS A 87 0.12 6.20 -10.90
N PRO A 88 0.19 4.96 -10.37
CA PRO A 88 -0.06 3.77 -11.17
C PRO A 88 -1.53 3.72 -11.60
N SER A 89 -1.81 2.92 -12.62
CA SER A 89 -3.18 2.66 -13.06
C SER A 89 -4.07 2.08 -11.96
N ARG A 90 -5.39 2.26 -12.11
CA ARG A 90 -6.42 1.75 -11.18
C ARG A 90 -6.29 0.24 -10.95
N LYS A 91 -5.80 -0.50 -11.95
CA LYS A 91 -5.59 -1.95 -11.89
C LYS A 91 -4.70 -2.39 -10.73
N VAL A 92 -3.67 -1.61 -10.38
CA VAL A 92 -2.78 -1.92 -9.25
C VAL A 92 -3.53 -1.83 -7.93
N TYR A 93 -4.40 -0.81 -7.79
CA TYR A 93 -5.25 -0.68 -6.61
C TYR A 93 -6.25 -1.84 -6.50
N ASP A 94 -6.86 -2.28 -7.60
CA ASP A 94 -7.77 -3.42 -7.58
C ASP A 94 -7.07 -4.74 -7.19
N GLN A 95 -5.83 -4.94 -7.64
CA GLN A 95 -5.01 -6.08 -7.21
C GLN A 95 -4.68 -6.03 -5.72
N PHE A 96 -4.32 -4.84 -5.22
CA PHE A 96 -4.11 -4.61 -3.79
C PHE A 96 -5.36 -4.93 -2.96
N VAL A 97 -6.54 -4.45 -3.39
CA VAL A 97 -7.83 -4.73 -2.71
C VAL A 97 -8.09 -6.23 -2.67
N LYS A 98 -7.87 -6.97 -3.77
CA LYS A 98 -8.07 -8.42 -3.82
C LYS A 98 -7.13 -9.15 -2.85
N LYS A 99 -5.85 -8.81 -2.85
CA LYS A 99 -4.85 -9.41 -1.97
C LYS A 99 -5.13 -9.11 -0.49
N PHE A 100 -5.47 -7.86 -0.17
CA PHE A 100 -5.87 -7.45 1.17
C PHE A 100 -7.07 -8.26 1.71
N LYS A 101 -8.10 -8.45 0.87
CA LYS A 101 -9.28 -9.25 1.24
C LYS A 101 -8.91 -10.72 1.47
N ALA A 102 -8.15 -11.33 0.56
CA ALA A 102 -7.73 -12.73 0.69
C ALA A 102 -6.91 -12.98 1.98
N ILE A 103 -6.00 -12.06 2.33
CA ILE A 103 -5.22 -12.16 3.59
C ILE A 103 -6.15 -12.01 4.80
N ASN A 104 -7.09 -11.06 4.79
CA ASN A 104 -8.03 -10.87 5.90
C ASN A 104 -8.98 -12.06 6.08
N GLU A 105 -9.46 -12.66 4.99
CA GLU A 105 -10.26 -13.90 5.02
C GLU A 105 -9.48 -15.05 5.65
N LYS A 106 -8.21 -15.24 5.26
CA LYS A 106 -7.31 -16.25 5.85
C LYS A 106 -7.06 -16.01 7.34
N LEU A 107 -6.92 -14.75 7.76
CA LEU A 107 -6.67 -14.36 9.15
C LEU A 107 -7.94 -14.26 10.01
N GLY A 108 -9.13 -14.40 9.42
CA GLY A 108 -10.42 -14.23 10.12
C GLY A 108 -10.61 -12.80 10.67
N LYS A 109 -10.17 -11.79 9.92
CA LYS A 109 -10.20 -10.39 10.35
C LYS A 109 -11.17 -9.53 9.54
N ASP A 110 -11.93 -8.72 10.26
CA ASP A 110 -12.79 -7.69 9.67
C ASP A 110 -12.03 -6.35 9.59
N GLN A 111 -11.24 -6.19 8.53
CA GLN A 111 -10.54 -4.94 8.24
C GLN A 111 -11.05 -4.30 6.93
N TYR A 112 -10.99 -2.97 6.87
CA TYR A 112 -11.54 -2.20 5.76
C TYR A 112 -10.51 -1.23 5.17
N LEU A 113 -10.53 -1.10 3.85
CA LEU A 113 -9.76 -0.09 3.14
C LEU A 113 -10.54 1.22 3.11
N VAL A 114 -9.89 2.33 3.47
CA VAL A 114 -10.43 3.68 3.36
C VAL A 114 -9.67 4.40 2.24
N PRO A 115 -10.24 4.48 1.01
CA PRO A 115 -9.59 5.14 -0.11
C PRO A 115 -9.67 6.67 0.00
N TYR A 116 -8.56 7.34 -0.29
CA TYR A 116 -8.51 8.79 -0.48
C TYR A 116 -8.49 9.11 -1.96
N LEU A 117 -9.54 9.81 -2.41
CA LEU A 117 -9.72 10.24 -3.80
C LEU A 117 -9.69 11.77 -3.87
N ILE A 118 -9.10 12.27 -4.94
CA ILE A 118 -8.97 13.68 -5.28
C ILE A 118 -9.80 13.92 -6.53
N SER A 119 -10.78 14.81 -6.47
CA SER A 119 -11.55 15.24 -7.64
C SER A 119 -10.89 16.46 -8.30
N SER A 120 -11.26 16.73 -9.56
CA SER A 120 -10.89 17.96 -10.28
C SER A 120 -9.38 18.16 -10.50
N HIS A 121 -8.59 17.08 -10.51
CA HIS A 121 -7.18 17.15 -10.88
C HIS A 121 -7.02 17.40 -12.39
N PRO A 122 -5.96 18.09 -12.87
CA PRO A 122 -5.66 18.19 -14.29
C PRO A 122 -5.77 16.86 -15.04
N GLY A 123 -6.54 16.85 -16.13
CA GLY A 123 -6.90 15.66 -16.90
C GLY A 123 -8.25 15.04 -16.54
N SER A 124 -8.90 15.52 -15.47
CA SER A 124 -10.30 15.20 -15.16
C SER A 124 -11.23 15.93 -16.13
N ASP A 125 -12.32 15.27 -16.52
CA ASP A 125 -13.38 15.75 -17.40
C ASP A 125 -14.74 15.23 -16.89
N LEU A 126 -15.82 15.52 -17.63
CA LEU A 126 -17.19 15.11 -17.34
C LEU A 126 -17.48 13.69 -17.84
#